data_AF-A0A2D4WK25-F1
#
_entry.id   AF-A0A2D4WK25-F1
#
_cell.length_a   1.000
_cell.length_b   1.000
_cell.length_c   1.000
_cell.angle_alpha   90.00
_cell.angle_beta   90.00
_cell.angle_gamma   90.00
#
_symmetry.space_group_name_H-M   'P 1'
#
loop_
_entity.id
_entity.type
_entity.pdbx_description
1 polymer ?
#
loop_
_entity_poly.entity_id
_entity_poly.type
_entity_poly.pdbx_seq_one_letter_code
_entity_poly.pdbx_strand_id
1 'polypeptide(L)'
;MDPLFRQRLVGTLVLVALGVVFWPLIFVTPETREPIVLQPMSQPPAVDQTPIPEPESFESSVAPKLPEPPKNPPSVQEAADIQTQIDAEADSFANLPDSDSVAAPQPRVAPLSEDPLVDDQGLAIFYVLQVAAVGSASHADGLVEELQALGYRAFSNRYVRVDDELFRVQIGPKAERAPLMRIKPEIDAALKVDSVILRYEQ
;
A
#
# COMPACT_ATOMS: atom_id res chain seq x y z
N MET A 1 7.07 -56.09 -57.09
CA MET A 1 6.56 -55.98 -55.70
C MET A 1 5.12 -55.49 -55.76
N ASP A 2 4.18 -56.32 -55.31
CA ASP A 2 2.75 -56.07 -55.49
C ASP A 2 2.31 -54.78 -54.77
N PRO A 3 1.50 -53.92 -55.41
CA PRO A 3 1.06 -52.65 -54.85
C PRO A 3 0.25 -52.84 -53.54
N LEU A 4 -0.49 -53.94 -53.42
CA LEU A 4 -1.23 -54.32 -52.22
C LEU A 4 -0.33 -54.59 -51.01
N PHE A 5 0.86 -55.16 -51.22
CA PHE A 5 1.80 -55.43 -50.14
C PHE A 5 2.40 -54.12 -49.59
N ARG A 6 2.73 -53.17 -50.48
CA ARG A 6 3.23 -51.84 -50.08
C ARG A 6 2.18 -51.03 -49.32
N GLN A 7 0.92 -51.05 -49.76
CA GLN A 7 -0.15 -50.34 -49.07
C GLN A 7 -0.40 -50.89 -47.65
N ARG A 8 -0.36 -52.22 -47.49
CA ARG A 8 -0.46 -52.86 -46.16
C ARG A 8 0.75 -52.52 -45.29
N LEU A 9 1.96 -52.57 -45.84
CA LEU A 9 3.18 -52.25 -45.11
C LEU A 9 3.19 -50.80 -44.60
N VAL A 10 2.81 -49.86 -45.47
CA VAL A 10 2.70 -48.44 -45.10
C VAL A 10 1.60 -48.23 -44.06
N GLY A 11 0.45 -48.87 -44.21
CA GLY A 11 -0.65 -48.78 -43.24
C GLY A 11 -0.24 -49.29 -41.84
N THR A 12 0.43 -50.43 -41.75
CA THR A 12 0.91 -50.97 -40.47
C THR A 12 1.97 -50.05 -39.85
N LEU A 13 2.87 -49.48 -40.65
CA LEU A 13 3.89 -48.56 -40.16
C LEU A 13 3.28 -47.27 -39.59
N VAL A 14 2.26 -46.73 -40.26
CA VAL A 14 1.51 -45.56 -39.78
C VAL A 14 0.80 -45.87 -38.46
N LEU A 15 0.15 -47.03 -38.34
CA LEU A 15 -0.52 -47.43 -37.09
C LEU A 15 0.45 -47.60 -35.92
N VAL A 16 1.62 -48.19 -36.16
CA VAL A 16 2.65 -48.32 -35.13
C VAL A 16 3.17 -46.95 -34.70
N ALA A 17 3.46 -46.05 -35.66
CA ALA A 17 3.91 -44.70 -35.36
C ALA A 17 2.88 -43.92 -34.52
N LEU A 18 1.60 -44.05 -34.86
CA LEU A 18 0.50 -43.42 -34.13
C LEU A 18 0.39 -43.98 -32.70
N GLY A 19 0.54 -45.30 -32.54
CA GLY A 19 0.56 -45.95 -31.22
C GLY A 19 1.69 -45.45 -30.32
N VAL A 20 2.90 -45.25 -30.86
CA VAL A 20 4.05 -44.74 -30.09
C VAL A 20 3.85 -43.29 -29.63
N VAL A 21 3.26 -42.45 -30.47
CA VAL A 21 2.95 -41.05 -30.11
C VAL A 21 1.87 -40.98 -29.02
N PHE A 22 0.87 -41.85 -29.09
CA PHE A 22 -0.23 -41.88 -28.12
C PHE A 22 0.11 -42.64 -26.83
N TRP A 23 1.12 -43.51 -26.83
CA TRP A 23 1.55 -44.27 -25.66
C TRP A 23 1.79 -43.39 -24.43
N PRO A 24 2.63 -42.33 -24.46
CA PRO A 24 2.83 -41.48 -23.29
C PRO A 24 1.56 -40.73 -22.89
N LEU A 25 0.67 -40.38 -23.83
CA LEU A 25 -0.55 -39.63 -23.53
C LEU A 25 -1.55 -40.45 -22.69
N ILE A 26 -1.61 -41.77 -22.89
CA ILE A 26 -2.53 -42.66 -22.17
C ILE A 26 -1.95 -43.10 -20.82
N PHE A 27 -0.64 -43.33 -20.75
CA PHE A 27 0.01 -43.95 -19.59
C PHE A 27 0.78 -42.98 -18.69
N VAL A 28 1.04 -41.75 -19.13
CA VAL A 28 1.71 -40.72 -18.30
C VAL A 28 0.64 -39.81 -17.71
N THR A 29 0.23 -40.12 -16.49
CA THR A 29 -0.60 -39.23 -15.68
C THR A 29 0.25 -38.02 -15.25
N PRO A 30 -0.23 -36.77 -15.39
CA PRO A 30 0.47 -35.63 -14.82
C PRO A 30 0.48 -35.75 -13.30
N GLU A 31 1.65 -35.53 -12.68
CA GLU A 31 1.82 -35.46 -11.23
C GLU A 31 0.77 -34.52 -10.64
N THR A 32 -0.15 -35.10 -9.86
CA THR A 32 -1.20 -34.34 -9.19
C THR A 32 -0.52 -33.65 -8.03
N ARG A 33 -0.29 -32.33 -8.17
CA ARG A 33 0.29 -31.53 -7.09
C ARG A 33 -0.55 -31.75 -5.84
N GLU A 34 0.05 -32.31 -4.80
CA GLU A 34 -0.64 -32.55 -3.54
C GLU A 34 -1.30 -31.25 -3.06
N PRO A 35 -2.58 -31.28 -2.64
CA PRO A 35 -3.20 -30.09 -2.10
C PRO A 35 -2.42 -29.69 -0.85
N ILE A 36 -2.01 -28.42 -0.79
CA ILE A 36 -1.37 -27.82 0.38
C ILE A 36 -2.32 -28.00 1.56
N VAL A 37 -1.96 -28.90 2.49
CA VAL A 37 -2.69 -29.09 3.74
C VAL A 37 -2.31 -27.92 4.65
N LEU A 38 -3.14 -26.89 4.64
CA LEU A 38 -3.05 -25.76 5.56
C LEU A 38 -3.25 -26.29 6.97
N GLN A 39 -2.19 -26.27 7.78
CA GLN A 39 -2.28 -26.62 9.19
C GLN A 39 -3.18 -25.60 9.90
N PRO A 40 -4.01 -26.03 10.87
CA PRO A 40 -4.83 -25.11 11.63
C PRO A 40 -3.93 -24.11 12.37
N MET A 41 -4.24 -22.81 12.21
CA MET A 41 -3.51 -21.74 12.90
C MET A 41 -3.65 -21.89 14.42
N SER A 42 -2.59 -21.53 15.15
CA SER A 42 -2.65 -21.45 16.61
C SER A 42 -3.68 -20.41 17.05
N GLN A 43 -4.48 -20.72 18.08
CA GLN A 43 -5.45 -19.77 18.61
C GLN A 43 -4.74 -18.51 19.16
N PRO A 44 -5.32 -17.32 18.93
CA PRO A 44 -4.77 -16.09 19.47
C PRO A 44 -4.77 -16.12 21.00
N PRO A 45 -3.76 -15.53 21.66
CA PRO A 45 -3.70 -15.48 23.11
C PRO A 45 -4.90 -14.70 23.66
N ALA A 46 -5.46 -15.18 24.78
CA ALA A 46 -6.51 -14.46 25.48
C ALA A 46 -5.93 -13.17 26.08
N VAL A 47 -6.47 -12.03 25.64
CA VAL A 47 -6.14 -10.72 26.20
C VAL A 47 -6.98 -10.51 27.46
N ASP A 48 -6.33 -10.17 28.56
CA ASP A 48 -7.03 -9.79 29.79
C ASP A 48 -7.73 -8.44 29.60
N GLN A 49 -9.05 -8.45 29.64
CA GLN A 49 -9.91 -7.26 29.50
C GLN A 49 -10.39 -6.76 30.86
N THR A 50 -9.76 -7.17 31.95
CA THR A 50 -10.08 -6.65 33.27
C THR A 50 -9.88 -5.13 33.30
N PRO A 51 -10.87 -4.37 33.80
CA PRO A 51 -10.74 -2.93 33.94
C PRO A 51 -9.53 -2.61 34.81
N ILE A 52 -8.62 -1.82 34.26
CA ILE A 52 -7.46 -1.31 35.00
C ILE A 52 -7.99 -0.33 36.06
N PRO A 53 -7.56 -0.44 37.33
CA PRO A 53 -7.95 0.52 38.35
C PRO A 53 -7.47 1.93 37.99
N GLU A 54 -8.22 2.95 38.40
CA GLU A 54 -7.82 4.35 38.19
C GLU A 54 -6.46 4.63 38.87
N PRO A 55 -5.58 5.41 38.23
CA PRO A 55 -4.28 5.72 38.79
C PRO A 55 -4.43 6.56 40.06
N GLU A 56 -3.67 6.24 41.11
CA GLU A 56 -3.62 7.06 42.32
C GLU A 56 -3.00 8.43 42.01
N SER A 57 -3.72 9.51 42.32
CA SER A 57 -3.20 10.87 42.20
C SER A 57 -2.33 11.24 43.40
N PHE A 58 -1.10 11.68 43.13
CA PHE A 58 -0.19 12.18 44.16
C PHE A 58 -0.35 13.68 44.43
N GLU A 59 -1.38 14.33 43.87
CA GLU A 59 -1.55 15.78 43.95
C GLU A 59 -1.56 16.28 45.40
N SER A 60 -2.26 15.60 46.31
CA SER A 60 -2.29 15.96 47.74
C SER A 60 -0.93 15.84 48.44
N SER A 61 -0.03 15.00 47.93
CA SER A 61 1.34 14.84 48.45
C SER A 61 2.34 15.82 47.85
N VAL A 62 2.05 16.33 46.65
CA VAL A 62 2.93 17.21 45.87
C VAL A 62 2.56 18.67 46.06
N ALA A 63 1.26 19.01 46.13
CA ALA A 63 0.75 20.38 46.30
C ALA A 63 1.43 21.16 47.46
N PRO A 64 1.66 20.59 48.66
CA PRO A 64 2.33 21.31 49.75
C PRO A 64 3.84 21.53 49.52
N LYS A 65 4.44 20.82 48.56
CA LYS A 65 5.87 20.89 48.23
C LYS A 65 6.16 21.78 47.03
N LEU A 66 5.12 22.25 46.33
CA LEU A 66 5.27 23.19 45.23
C LEU A 66 5.63 24.57 45.80
N PRO A 67 6.60 25.28 45.17
CA PRO A 67 6.85 26.67 45.50
C PRO A 67 5.61 27.52 45.19
N GLU A 68 5.35 28.53 46.01
CA GLU A 68 4.24 29.45 45.75
C GLU A 68 4.48 30.17 44.41
N PRO A 69 3.47 30.21 43.51
CA PRO A 69 3.62 30.93 42.26
C PRO A 69 3.83 32.43 42.54
N PRO A 70 4.67 33.12 41.76
CA PRO A 70 4.91 34.54 41.95
C PRO A 70 3.59 35.32 41.78
N LYS A 71 3.17 36.02 42.83
CA LYS A 71 2.03 36.95 42.77
C LYS A 71 2.54 38.33 42.37
N ASN A 72 2.31 38.70 41.11
CA ASN A 72 2.58 40.06 40.66
C ASN A 72 1.50 41.02 41.19
N PRO A 73 1.86 42.24 41.62
CA PRO A 73 0.89 43.28 41.93
C PRO A 73 0.03 43.59 40.70
N PRO A 74 -1.26 43.94 40.88
CA PRO A 74 -2.16 44.24 39.76
C PRO A 74 -1.62 45.36 38.86
N SER A 75 -0.96 46.37 39.43
CA SER A 75 -0.34 47.46 38.67
C SER A 75 0.83 47.04 37.78
N VAL A 76 1.60 46.01 38.19
CA VAL A 76 2.69 45.45 37.37
C VAL A 76 2.13 44.60 36.24
N GLN A 77 1.03 43.88 36.51
CA GLN A 77 0.32 43.12 35.49
C GLN A 77 -0.32 44.03 34.45
N GLU A 78 -1.02 45.08 34.88
CA GLU A 78 -1.61 46.09 33.99
C GLU A 78 -0.54 46.75 33.10
N ALA A 79 0.61 47.11 33.66
CA ALA A 79 1.71 47.68 32.86
C ALA A 79 2.26 46.68 31.83
N ALA A 80 2.37 45.39 32.18
CA ALA A 80 2.82 44.35 31.27
C ALA A 80 1.79 44.07 30.16
N ASP A 81 0.50 44.09 30.48
CA ASP A 81 -0.58 43.89 29.52
C ASP A 81 -0.61 45.03 28.48
N ILE A 82 -0.47 46.29 28.91
CA ILE A 82 -0.36 47.45 28.02
C ILE A 82 0.91 47.38 27.16
N GLN A 83 2.04 46.93 27.72
CA GLN A 83 3.30 46.85 26.99
C GLN A 83 3.33 45.70 25.96
N THR A 84 2.55 44.65 26.19
CA THR A 84 2.44 43.49 25.28
C THR A 84 1.24 43.63 24.33
N GLN A 85 0.48 44.72 24.44
CA GLN A 85 -0.61 45.02 23.55
C GLN A 85 -0.06 45.35 22.16
N ILE A 86 -0.31 44.46 21.21
CA ILE A 86 -0.07 44.69 19.79
C ILE A 86 -1.21 45.57 19.24
N ASP A 87 -0.86 46.69 18.59
CA ASP A 87 -1.76 47.54 17.80
C ASP A 87 -2.25 46.78 16.56
N ALA A 88 -3.07 45.75 16.78
CA ALA A 88 -3.94 45.23 15.74
C ALA A 88 -5.13 46.19 15.69
N GLU A 89 -5.19 47.03 14.65
CA GLU A 89 -6.35 47.88 14.36
C GLU A 89 -7.64 47.09 14.60
N ALA A 90 -8.53 47.60 15.45
CA ALA A 90 -9.80 46.96 15.77
C ALA A 90 -10.67 46.67 14.54
N ASP A 91 -10.39 47.34 13.40
CA ASP A 91 -10.96 47.07 12.08
C ASP A 91 -10.58 45.69 11.51
N SER A 92 -9.44 45.11 11.91
CA SER A 92 -9.04 43.77 11.48
C SER A 92 -9.91 42.67 12.08
N PHE A 93 -10.59 42.95 13.21
CA PHE A 93 -11.52 42.01 13.84
C PHE A 93 -12.94 42.07 13.27
N ALA A 94 -13.31 43.16 12.58
CA ALA A 94 -14.62 43.31 11.95
C ALA A 94 -14.80 42.41 10.71
N ASN A 95 -13.70 41.91 10.14
CA ASN A 95 -13.69 40.98 9.01
C ASN A 95 -13.47 39.51 9.42
N LEU A 96 -13.36 39.20 10.72
CA LEU A 96 -13.43 37.81 11.14
C LEU A 96 -14.88 37.33 11.04
N PRO A 97 -15.13 36.16 10.45
CA PRO A 97 -16.46 35.57 10.48
C PRO A 97 -16.88 35.34 11.94
N ASP A 98 -18.12 35.72 12.28
CA ASP A 98 -18.72 35.42 13.58
C ASP A 98 -18.51 33.93 13.93
N SER A 99 -18.29 33.62 15.21
CA SER A 99 -18.13 32.21 15.65
C SER A 99 -19.32 31.34 15.28
N ASP A 100 -20.53 31.90 15.14
CA ASP A 100 -21.72 31.21 14.64
C ASP A 100 -21.75 31.03 13.11
N SER A 101 -20.93 31.76 12.36
CA SER A 101 -20.77 31.63 10.91
C SER A 101 -19.71 30.59 10.51
N VAL A 102 -18.93 30.08 11.46
CA VAL A 102 -18.07 28.91 11.22
C VAL A 102 -18.98 27.70 11.21
N ALA A 103 -19.34 27.24 10.02
CA ALA A 103 -20.07 26.00 9.84
C ALA A 103 -19.42 24.91 10.70
N ALA A 104 -20.19 24.31 11.61
CA ALA A 104 -19.76 23.19 12.43
C ALA A 104 -18.97 22.20 11.55
N PRO A 105 -17.87 21.60 12.03
CA PRO A 105 -17.06 20.70 11.22
C PRO A 105 -17.98 19.67 10.61
N GLN A 106 -18.28 19.82 9.32
CA GLN A 106 -19.09 18.83 8.63
C GLN A 106 -18.26 17.55 8.71
N PRO A 107 -18.85 16.43 9.16
CA PRO A 107 -18.20 15.13 9.05
C PRO A 107 -17.64 15.05 7.64
N ARG A 108 -16.34 14.81 7.50
CA ARG A 108 -15.71 14.72 6.19
C ARG A 108 -16.41 13.61 5.42
N VAL A 109 -17.39 13.98 4.59
CA VAL A 109 -17.99 13.14 3.56
C VAL A 109 -17.00 13.13 2.39
N ALA A 110 -15.74 12.78 2.67
CA ALA A 110 -14.95 12.19 1.62
C ALA A 110 -15.65 10.84 1.35
N PRO A 111 -16.01 10.50 0.10
CA PRO A 111 -16.51 9.17 -0.18
C PRO A 111 -15.47 8.20 0.39
N LEU A 112 -15.90 7.33 1.31
CA LEU A 112 -15.10 6.18 1.66
C LEU A 112 -14.85 5.47 0.33
N SER A 113 -13.58 5.32 -0.03
CA SER A 113 -13.19 4.53 -1.19
C SER A 113 -13.94 3.20 -1.12
N GLU A 114 -14.88 2.98 -2.05
CA GLU A 114 -15.75 1.77 -2.08
C GLU A 114 -14.97 0.50 -2.46
N ASP A 115 -13.68 0.64 -2.76
CA ASP A 115 -12.80 -0.49 -3.04
C ASP A 115 -12.66 -1.35 -1.76
N PRO A 116 -12.83 -2.68 -1.85
CA PRO A 116 -12.65 -3.56 -0.72
C PRO A 116 -11.22 -3.44 -0.19
N LEU A 117 -11.07 -3.26 1.13
CA LEU A 117 -9.76 -3.19 1.80
C LEU A 117 -9.15 -4.59 2.01
N VAL A 118 -9.97 -5.63 1.92
CA VAL A 118 -9.62 -7.00 2.24
C VAL A 118 -10.16 -7.91 1.13
N ASP A 119 -9.35 -8.87 0.70
CA ASP A 119 -9.75 -9.83 -0.32
C ASP A 119 -10.58 -10.99 0.25
N ASP A 120 -11.05 -11.87 -0.62
CA ASP A 120 -11.86 -13.05 -0.25
C ASP A 120 -11.14 -14.03 0.68
N GLN A 121 -9.82 -13.88 0.88
CA GLN A 121 -8.99 -14.69 1.76
C GLN A 121 -8.71 -14.01 3.09
N GLY A 122 -9.23 -12.81 3.33
CA GLY A 122 -9.00 -12.05 4.55
C GLY A 122 -7.67 -11.28 4.57
N LEU A 123 -6.96 -11.16 3.43
CA LEU A 123 -5.71 -10.41 3.33
C LEU A 123 -5.96 -8.97 2.90
N ALA A 124 -5.17 -8.04 3.45
CA ALA A 124 -5.23 -6.63 3.08
C ALA A 124 -4.84 -6.43 1.60
N ILE A 125 -5.67 -5.68 0.87
CA ILE A 125 -5.43 -5.33 -0.53
C ILE A 125 -4.55 -4.09 -0.58
N PHE A 126 -3.46 -4.17 -1.34
CA PHE A 126 -2.60 -3.03 -1.64
C PHE A 126 -2.51 -2.83 -3.15
N TYR A 127 -2.25 -1.60 -3.56
CA TYR A 127 -2.07 -1.19 -4.93
C TYR A 127 -0.68 -0.58 -5.10
N VAL A 128 -0.05 -0.81 -6.25
CA VAL A 128 1.21 -0.20 -6.66
C VAL A 128 1.03 0.52 -7.97
N LEU A 129 1.79 1.60 -8.18
CA LEU A 129 1.91 2.25 -9.49
C LEU A 129 3.17 1.74 -10.18
N GLN A 130 3.01 0.90 -11.20
CA GLN A 130 4.12 0.43 -12.03
C GLN A 130 4.49 1.51 -13.04
N VAL A 131 5.71 2.00 -12.97
CA VAL A 131 6.20 3.11 -13.79
C VAL A 131 6.85 2.60 -15.07
N ALA A 132 7.69 1.57 -14.95
CA ALA A 132 8.39 0.96 -16.07
C ALA A 132 8.76 -0.51 -15.80
N ALA A 133 9.02 -1.25 -16.87
CA ALA A 133 9.66 -2.56 -16.81
C ALA A 133 10.89 -2.51 -17.74
N VAL A 134 12.08 -2.74 -17.17
CA VAL A 134 13.36 -2.62 -17.88
C VAL A 134 14.14 -3.93 -17.82
N GLY A 135 14.93 -4.25 -18.84
CA GLY A 135 15.73 -5.48 -18.89
C GLY A 135 17.09 -5.42 -18.18
N SER A 136 17.39 -4.34 -17.48
CA SER A 136 18.69 -4.13 -16.82
C SER A 136 18.50 -3.66 -15.39
N ALA A 137 19.19 -4.31 -14.45
CA ALA A 137 19.20 -3.94 -13.04
C ALA A 137 19.70 -2.51 -12.83
N SER A 138 20.81 -2.13 -13.47
CA SER A 138 21.40 -0.79 -13.32
C SER A 138 20.46 0.33 -13.80
N HIS A 139 19.68 0.09 -14.85
CA HIS A 139 18.67 1.06 -15.28
C HIS A 139 17.49 1.14 -14.31
N ALA A 140 17.07 0.00 -13.74
CA ALA A 140 16.01 -0.01 -12.73
C ALA A 140 16.42 0.78 -11.48
N ASP A 141 17.66 0.60 -11.02
CA ASP A 141 18.17 1.27 -9.83
C ASP A 141 18.25 2.80 -10.02
N GLY A 142 18.72 3.25 -11.20
CA GLY A 142 18.72 4.68 -11.52
C GLY A 142 17.32 5.31 -11.55
N LEU A 143 16.34 4.61 -12.11
CA LEU A 143 14.93 5.03 -12.09
C LEU A 143 14.35 5.07 -10.68
N VAL A 144 14.74 4.13 -9.81
CA VAL A 144 14.33 4.10 -8.41
C VAL A 144 14.93 5.29 -7.66
N GLU A 145 16.21 5.60 -7.84
CA GLU A 145 16.84 6.78 -7.23
C GLU A 145 16.18 8.09 -7.68
N GLU A 146 15.88 8.24 -8.97
CA GLU A 146 15.21 9.43 -9.50
C GLU A 146 13.81 9.62 -8.88
N LEU A 147 13.02 8.54 -8.80
CA LEU A 147 11.72 8.56 -8.14
C LEU A 147 11.81 8.84 -6.64
N GLN A 148 12.85 8.35 -5.96
CA GLN A 148 13.11 8.64 -4.55
C GLN A 148 13.53 10.10 -4.34
N ALA A 149 14.32 10.67 -5.25
CA ALA A 149 14.70 12.09 -5.22
C ALA A 149 13.50 13.02 -5.39
N LEU A 150 12.49 12.59 -6.16
CA LEU A 150 11.20 13.27 -6.28
C LEU A 150 10.30 13.11 -5.05
N GLY A 151 10.73 12.36 -4.03
CA GLY A 151 10.00 12.17 -2.77
C GLY A 151 9.04 10.97 -2.77
N TYR A 152 9.07 10.13 -3.81
CA TYR A 152 8.22 8.95 -3.92
C TYR A 152 8.91 7.70 -3.36
N ARG A 153 8.14 6.83 -2.69
CA ARG A 153 8.66 5.53 -2.25
C ARG A 153 8.67 4.53 -3.41
N ALA A 154 9.75 4.53 -4.19
CA ALA A 154 9.95 3.60 -5.30
C ALA A 154 10.84 2.40 -4.94
N PHE A 155 10.58 1.27 -5.58
CA PHE A 155 11.36 0.04 -5.48
C PHE A 155 11.36 -0.70 -6.82
N SER A 156 12.35 -1.57 -7.03
CA SER A 156 12.45 -2.45 -8.18
C SER A 156 12.23 -3.91 -7.74
N ASN A 157 11.43 -4.66 -8.50
CA ASN A 157 11.24 -6.10 -8.30
C ASN A 157 11.69 -6.87 -9.54
N ARG A 158 12.45 -7.94 -9.32
CA ARG A 158 12.83 -8.88 -10.38
C ARG A 158 11.61 -9.69 -10.82
N TYR A 159 11.39 -9.75 -12.12
CA TYR A 159 10.30 -10.47 -12.75
C TYR A 159 10.83 -11.26 -13.95
N VAL A 160 10.83 -12.59 -13.84
CA VAL A 160 11.25 -13.47 -14.92
C VAL A 160 10.03 -13.81 -15.78
N ARG A 161 10.09 -13.51 -17.08
CA ARG A 161 9.05 -13.88 -18.03
C ARG A 161 9.64 -14.81 -19.08
N VAL A 162 9.24 -16.08 -19.02
CA VAL A 162 9.65 -17.14 -19.94
C VAL A 162 11.17 -17.34 -19.90
N ASP A 163 11.93 -16.53 -20.64
CA ASP A 163 13.40 -16.57 -20.74
C ASP A 163 14.06 -15.19 -20.50
N ASP A 164 13.29 -14.11 -20.30
CA ASP A 164 13.82 -12.76 -20.07
C ASP A 164 13.72 -12.34 -18.60
N GLU A 165 14.83 -11.87 -18.04
CA GLU A 165 14.89 -11.24 -16.72
C GLU A 165 14.57 -9.74 -16.86
N LEU A 166 13.42 -9.34 -16.31
CA LEU A 166 12.97 -7.95 -16.30
C LEU A 166 12.94 -7.42 -14.87
N PHE A 167 13.10 -6.12 -14.73
CA PHE A 167 13.00 -5.39 -13.47
C PHE A 167 11.84 -4.41 -13.57
N ARG A 168 10.83 -4.59 -12.72
CA ARG A 168 9.66 -3.72 -12.64
C ARG A 168 9.93 -2.63 -11.61
N VAL A 169 9.92 -1.38 -12.04
CA VAL A 169 10.03 -0.22 -11.18
C VAL A 169 8.63 0.21 -10.76
N GLN A 170 8.39 0.25 -9.47
CA GLN A 170 7.07 0.46 -8.87
C GLN A 170 7.13 1.50 -7.74
N ILE A 171 6.07 2.28 -7.59
CA ILE A 171 5.89 3.21 -6.47
C ILE A 171 4.88 2.60 -5.51
N GLY A 172 5.36 2.34 -4.29
CA GLY A 172 4.69 2.05 -3.02
C GLY A 172 3.41 1.19 -3.04
N PRO A 173 3.31 0.14 -2.20
CA PRO A 173 2.01 -0.40 -1.86
C PRO A 173 1.20 0.63 -1.06
N LYS A 174 0.04 1.03 -1.59
CA LYS A 174 -0.95 1.92 -0.96
C LYS A 174 -2.26 1.15 -0.79
N ALA A 175 -2.93 1.32 0.35
CA ALA A 175 -4.22 0.68 0.61
C ALA A 175 -5.32 1.18 -0.33
N GLU A 176 -5.23 2.44 -0.78
CA GLU A 176 -6.20 3.07 -1.67
C GLU A 176 -5.60 3.40 -3.03
N ARG A 177 -6.44 3.38 -4.07
CA ARG A 177 -6.07 3.74 -5.45
C ARG A 177 -6.00 5.26 -5.65
N ALA A 178 -6.79 6.03 -4.90
CA ALA A 178 -6.90 7.48 -5.07
C ALA A 178 -5.57 8.24 -4.95
N PRO A 179 -4.68 7.94 -3.97
CA PRO A 179 -3.35 8.55 -3.92
C PRO A 179 -2.50 8.25 -5.17
N LEU A 180 -2.56 7.03 -5.70
CA LEU A 180 -1.80 6.62 -6.88
C LEU A 180 -2.33 7.28 -8.16
N MET A 181 -3.65 7.45 -8.28
CA MET A 181 -4.27 8.17 -9.40
C MET A 181 -3.88 9.64 -9.46
N ARG A 182 -3.66 10.28 -8.30
CA ARG A 182 -3.22 11.69 -8.23
C ARG A 182 -1.78 11.87 -8.72
N ILE A 183 -0.90 10.93 -8.38
CA ILE A 183 0.53 11.03 -8.75
C ILE A 183 0.81 10.50 -10.17
N LYS A 184 -0.02 9.59 -10.72
CA LYS A 184 0.12 9.05 -12.08
C LYS A 184 0.43 10.12 -13.13
N PRO A 185 -0.38 11.19 -13.31
CA PRO A 185 -0.13 12.18 -14.36
C PRO A 185 1.17 12.97 -14.15
N GLU A 186 1.58 13.20 -12.90
CA GLU A 186 2.83 13.90 -12.57
C GLU A 186 4.05 13.04 -12.95
N ILE A 187 4.01 11.75 -12.60
CA ILE A 187 5.06 10.79 -12.94
C ILE A 187 5.14 10.55 -14.45
N ASP A 188 3.99 10.38 -15.11
CA ASP A 188 3.93 10.18 -16.56
C ASP A 188 4.51 11.38 -17.32
N ALA A 189 4.24 12.61 -16.85
CA ALA A 189 4.78 13.83 -17.44
C ALA A 189 6.29 13.99 -17.17
N ALA A 190 6.75 13.70 -15.96
CA ALA A 190 8.15 13.83 -15.56
C ALA A 190 9.06 12.83 -16.30
N LEU A 191 8.65 11.56 -16.34
CA LEU A 191 9.46 10.47 -16.89
C LEU A 191 9.09 10.10 -18.34
N LYS A 192 8.04 10.69 -18.92
CA LYS A 192 7.50 10.36 -20.26
C LYS A 192 7.19 8.87 -20.42
N VAL A 193 6.57 8.31 -19.39
CA VAL A 193 6.16 6.90 -19.30
C VAL A 193 4.65 6.79 -19.22
N ASP A 194 4.11 5.60 -19.47
CA ASP A 194 2.71 5.29 -19.21
C ASP A 194 2.61 4.33 -18.03
N SER A 195 2.42 4.89 -16.84
CA SER A 195 2.37 4.11 -15.61
C SER A 195 1.02 3.39 -15.41
N VAL A 196 1.02 2.22 -14.80
CA VAL A 196 -0.21 1.41 -14.60
C VAL A 196 -0.40 1.10 -13.13
N ILE A 197 -1.60 1.35 -12.61
CA ILE A 197 -1.97 0.96 -11.24
C ILE A 197 -2.33 -0.53 -11.25
N LEU A 198 -1.62 -1.33 -10.46
CA LEU A 198 -1.80 -2.76 -10.34
C LEU A 198 -2.08 -3.13 -8.88
N ARG A 199 -2.73 -4.27 -8.66
CA ARG A 199 -2.78 -4.89 -7.34
C ARG A 199 -1.37 -5.35 -6.97
N TYR A 200 -0.94 -5.05 -5.75
CA TYR A 200 0.30 -5.54 -5.20
C TYR A 200 0.12 -7.01 -4.81
N GLU A 201 0.94 -7.87 -5.39
CA GLU A 201 1.04 -9.27 -5.03
C GLU A 201 2.46 -9.51 -4.51
N GLN A 202 2.54 -10.21 -3.38
CA GLN A 202 3.77 -10.46 -2.64
C GLN A 202 4.31 -11.86 -2.94
#